data_AF-A0A0S3M475-F1
#
_entry.id   AF-A0A0S3M475-F1
#
_cell.length_a   1.000
_cell.length_b   1.000
_cell.length_c   1.000
_cell.angle_alpha   90.00
_cell.angle_beta   90.00
_cell.angle_gamma   90.00
#
_symmetry.space_group_name_H-M   'P 1'
#
loop_
_entity.id
_entity.type
_entity.pdbx_description
1 polymer ?
#
loop_
_entity_poly.entity_id
_entity_poly.type
_entity_poly.pdbx_seq_one_letter_code
_entity_poly.pdbx_strand_id
1 'polypeptide(L)'
;MSILLMIFVLTLVFIVLFYIVNFFLSVKLETKNKISAFESGFCSVGLLQNSFSIHFFIIMLMFVIFDLEIVMFLGILISDLNSLLSFFILIFFVLLGFYMEWWYGKLLWAI
;
A
#
# COMPACT_ATOMS: atom_id res chain seq x y z
N MET A 1 26.02 -14.21 4.00
CA MET A 1 25.69 -12.96 4.74
C MET A 1 26.48 -11.75 4.25
N SER A 2 27.82 -11.83 4.10
CA SER A 2 28.64 -10.72 3.58
C SER A 2 28.26 -10.25 2.16
N ILE A 3 27.99 -11.18 1.23
CA ILE A 3 27.57 -10.85 -0.15
C ILE A 3 26.23 -10.11 -0.20
N LEU A 4 25.24 -10.52 0.59
CA LEU A 4 23.94 -9.84 0.66
C LEU A 4 24.10 -8.39 1.16
N LEU A 5 24.94 -8.21 2.18
CA LEU A 5 25.24 -6.90 2.74
C LEU A 5 25.99 -6.02 1.73
N MET A 6 26.93 -6.61 0.97
CA MET A 6 27.65 -5.92 -0.11
C MET A 6 26.71 -5.45 -1.23
N ILE A 7 25.78 -6.30 -1.66
CA ILE A 7 24.79 -5.96 -2.69
C ILE A 7 23.89 -4.82 -2.21
N PHE A 8 23.42 -4.87 -0.97
CA PHE A 8 22.56 -3.83 -0.39
C PHE A 8 23.28 -2.48 -0.28
N VAL A 9 24.55 -2.48 0.13
CA VAL A 9 25.35 -1.24 0.19
C VAL A 9 25.58 -0.68 -1.21
N LEU A 10 25.90 -1.53 -2.19
CA LEU A 10 26.10 -1.11 -3.58
C LEU A 10 24.84 -0.49 -4.18
N THR A 11 23.66 -1.09 -3.97
CA THR A 11 22.40 -0.53 -4.51
C THR A 11 22.09 0.83 -3.90
N LEU A 12 22.27 1.01 -2.59
CA LEU A 12 22.09 2.31 -1.94
C LEU A 12 23.06 3.36 -2.49
N VAL A 13 24.34 3.00 -2.66
CA VAL A 13 25.34 3.91 -3.24
C VAL A 13 24.95 4.33 -4.65
N PHE A 14 24.50 3.41 -5.50
CA PHE A 14 24.07 3.74 -6.85
C PHE A 14 22.82 4.63 -6.89
N ILE A 15 21.83 4.39 -6.02
CA ILE A 15 20.63 5.24 -5.95
C ILE A 15 21.03 6.69 -5.62
N VAL A 16 21.88 6.86 -4.61
CA VAL A 16 22.35 8.19 -4.19
C VAL A 16 23.20 8.84 -5.29
N LEU A 17 24.12 8.09 -5.89
CA LEU A 17 24.97 8.59 -6.96
C LEU A 17 24.14 9.05 -8.18
N PHE A 18 23.20 8.23 -8.64
CA PHE A 18 22.34 8.62 -9.77
C PHE A 18 21.43 9.79 -9.45
N TYR A 19 20.92 9.88 -8.22
CA TYR A 19 20.15 11.06 -7.79
C TYR A 19 20.99 12.34 -7.85
N ILE A 20 22.22 12.30 -7.31
CA ILE A 20 23.14 13.45 -7.29
C ILE A 20 23.52 13.86 -8.71
N VAL A 21 23.90 12.90 -9.56
CA VAL A 21 24.26 13.18 -10.97
C VAL A 21 23.09 13.83 -11.70
N ASN A 22 21.88 13.30 -11.56
CA ASN A 22 20.68 13.90 -12.15
C ASN A 22 20.39 15.30 -11.60
N PHE A 23 20.58 15.52 -10.30
CA PHE A 23 20.36 16.82 -9.67
C PHE A 23 21.29 17.90 -10.24
N PHE A 24 22.55 17.54 -10.53
CA PHE A 24 23.54 18.45 -11.13
C PHE A 24 23.38 18.62 -12.65
N LEU A 25 22.97 17.59 -13.39
CA LEU A 25 22.72 17.70 -14.83
C LEU A 25 21.43 18.47 -15.17
N SER A 26 20.44 18.47 -14.26
CA SER A 26 19.13 19.04 -14.53
C SER A 26 19.13 20.57 -14.58
N VAL A 27 18.59 21.15 -15.66
CA VAL A 27 18.36 22.59 -15.77
C VAL A 27 17.10 22.98 -14.99
N LYS A 28 17.30 23.69 -13.87
CA LYS A 28 16.21 24.13 -12.99
C LYS A 28 15.87 25.60 -13.23
N LEU A 29 14.88 25.83 -14.08
CA LEU A 29 14.21 27.12 -14.19
C LEU A 29 13.09 27.19 -13.15
N GLU A 30 13.19 28.13 -12.21
CA GLU A 30 12.23 28.36 -11.12
C GLU A 30 11.23 29.44 -11.52
N THR A 31 10.26 29.10 -12.36
CA THR A 31 9.13 29.99 -12.66
C THR A 31 7.97 29.71 -11.70
N LYS A 32 7.25 30.75 -11.27
CA LYS A 32 6.11 30.62 -10.33
C LYS A 32 5.10 29.56 -10.79
N ASN A 33 4.77 29.54 -12.09
CA ASN A 33 3.82 28.59 -12.67
C ASN A 33 4.33 27.13 -12.70
N LYS A 34 5.65 26.92 -12.69
CA LYS A 34 6.25 25.58 -12.64
C LYS A 34 6.34 25.05 -11.21
N ILE A 35 6.43 25.95 -10.23
CA ILE A 35 6.49 25.61 -8.80
C ILE A 35 5.09 25.48 -8.19
N SER A 36 4.09 26.16 -8.74
CA SER A 36 2.69 26.06 -8.30
C SER A 36 2.08 24.69 -8.61
N ALA A 37 1.16 24.24 -7.75
CA ALA A 37 0.35 23.04 -8.00
C ALA A 37 -0.44 23.17 -9.31
N PHE A 38 -0.50 22.08 -10.08
CA PHE A 38 -1.25 22.05 -11.32
C PHE A 38 -2.74 21.83 -11.03
N GLU A 39 -3.56 22.85 -11.27
CA GLU A 39 -5.03 22.77 -11.22
C GLU A 39 -5.64 23.23 -12.54
N SER A 40 -5.20 22.64 -13.66
CA SER A 40 -5.73 22.93 -15.01
C SER A 40 -5.83 24.43 -15.38
N GLY A 41 -4.92 25.25 -14.85
CA GLY A 41 -4.88 26.70 -15.08
C GLY A 41 -5.63 27.55 -14.05
N PHE A 42 -6.26 26.94 -13.06
CA PHE A 42 -6.89 27.61 -11.93
C PHE A 42 -5.90 27.87 -10.79
N CYS A 43 -6.22 28.85 -9.94
CA CYS A 43 -5.49 29.09 -8.70
C CYS A 43 -5.90 28.05 -7.67
N SER A 44 -4.93 27.47 -6.95
CA SER A 44 -5.21 26.50 -5.89
C SER A 44 -6.09 27.10 -4.79
N VAL A 45 -7.35 26.65 -4.74
CA VAL A 45 -8.32 27.11 -3.74
C VAL A 45 -8.42 26.08 -2.62
N GLY A 46 -7.85 26.44 -1.47
CA GLY A 46 -8.13 25.76 -0.19
C GLY A 46 -7.16 24.66 0.20
N LEU A 47 -7.41 24.10 1.39
CA LEU A 47 -6.69 22.95 1.93
C LEU A 47 -7.29 21.67 1.32
N LEU A 48 -6.44 20.71 0.97
CA LEU A 48 -6.79 19.36 0.45
C LEU A 48 -7.46 18.46 1.51
N GLN A 49 -8.20 19.02 2.47
CA GLN A 49 -8.99 18.27 3.44
C GLN A 49 -10.39 17.99 2.88
N ASN A 50 -10.43 17.26 1.77
CA ASN A 50 -11.69 16.72 1.28
C ASN A 50 -12.06 15.49 2.11
N SER A 51 -13.33 15.37 2.45
CA SER A 51 -13.88 14.14 3.03
C SER A 51 -13.72 13.02 2.01
N PHE A 52 -12.87 12.04 2.31
CA PHE A 52 -12.74 10.84 1.50
C PHE A 52 -13.95 9.94 1.69
N SER A 53 -14.27 9.14 0.66
CA SER A 53 -15.39 8.21 0.75
C SER A 53 -15.07 7.07 1.72
N ILE A 54 -16.08 6.71 2.53
CA ILE A 54 -15.98 5.65 3.55
C ILE A 54 -15.71 4.27 2.90
N HIS A 55 -16.06 4.10 1.62
CA HIS A 55 -15.80 2.88 0.86
C HIS A 55 -14.30 2.54 0.77
N PHE A 56 -13.42 3.53 0.56
CA PHE A 56 -11.98 3.29 0.54
C PHE A 56 -11.46 2.81 1.90
N PHE A 57 -12.02 3.34 2.99
CA PHE A 57 -11.67 2.93 4.33
C PHE A 57 -12.07 1.48 4.63
N ILE A 58 -13.25 1.05 4.17
CA ILE A 58 -13.71 -0.34 4.34
C ILE A 58 -12.80 -1.31 3.58
N ILE A 59 -12.42 -0.98 2.35
CA ILE A 59 -11.50 -1.81 1.55
C ILE A 59 -10.13 -1.91 2.25
N MET A 60 -9.62 -0.80 2.81
CA MET A 60 -8.37 -0.82 3.58
C MET A 60 -8.47 -1.73 4.81
N LEU A 61 -9.55 -1.66 5.57
CA LEU A 61 -9.76 -2.52 6.75
C LEU A 61 -9.77 -4.01 6.34
N MET A 62 -10.46 -4.34 5.25
CA MET A 62 -10.47 -5.71 4.75
C MET A 62 -9.09 -6.19 4.31
N PHE A 63 -8.30 -5.33 3.67
CA PHE A 63 -6.92 -5.66 3.32
C PHE A 63 -6.07 -5.99 4.56
N VAL A 64 -6.19 -5.22 5.64
CA VAL A 64 -5.44 -5.47 6.89
C VAL A 64 -5.81 -6.82 7.51
N ILE A 65 -7.10 -7.18 7.50
CA ILE A 65 -7.58 -8.46 8.02
C ILE A 65 -7.00 -9.63 7.19
N PHE A 66 -7.11 -9.55 5.85
CA PHE A 66 -6.59 -10.58 4.97
C PHE A 66 -5.07 -10.71 4.99
N ASP A 67 -4.33 -9.62 5.20
CA ASP A 67 -2.86 -9.68 5.33
C ASP A 67 -2.43 -10.49 6.57
N LEU A 68 -3.14 -10.32 7.68
CA LEU A 68 -2.91 -11.10 8.91
C LEU A 68 -3.15 -12.61 8.68
N GLU A 69 -4.16 -12.96 7.88
CA GLU A 69 -4.43 -14.35 7.50
C GLU A 69 -3.33 -14.98 6.65
N ILE A 70 -2.74 -14.23 5.71
CA ILE A 70 -1.64 -14.73 4.89
C ILE A 70 -0.42 -15.04 5.77
N VAL A 71 -0.13 -14.19 6.77
CA VAL A 71 0.92 -14.46 7.76
C VAL A 71 0.60 -15.72 8.57
N MET A 72 -0.65 -15.92 9.00
CA MET A 72 -1.06 -17.14 9.69
C MET A 72 -0.98 -18.38 8.79
N PHE A 73 -1.28 -18.25 7.49
CA PHE A 73 -1.15 -19.33 6.51
C PHE A 73 0.30 -19.79 6.37
N LEU A 74 1.26 -18.86 6.35
CA LEU A 74 2.69 -19.19 6.39
C LEU A 74 3.08 -19.94 7.67
N GLY A 75 2.49 -19.58 8.82
CA GLY A 75 2.72 -20.25 10.10
C GLY A 75 2.29 -21.73 10.15
N ILE A 76 1.33 -22.13 9.31
CA ILE A 76 0.85 -23.52 9.23
C ILE A 76 1.91 -24.48 8.75
N LEU A 77 2.81 -24.03 7.86
CA LEU A 77 3.83 -24.88 7.24
C LEU A 77 4.77 -25.55 8.26
N ILE A 78 4.77 -25.05 9.50
CA ILE A 78 5.63 -25.50 10.60
C ILE A 78 4.81 -26.13 11.74
N SER A 79 3.49 -26.33 11.54
CA SER A 79 2.53 -26.59 12.64
C SER A 79 1.91 -27.99 12.62
N ASP A 80 1.30 -28.39 13.74
CA ASP A 80 0.65 -29.69 13.94
C ASP A 80 -0.72 -29.81 13.22
N LEU A 81 -1.29 -31.01 13.19
CA LEU A 81 -2.63 -31.26 12.62
C LEU A 81 -3.75 -30.47 13.31
N ASN A 82 -3.63 -30.16 14.61
CA ASN A 82 -4.63 -29.37 15.32
C ASN A 82 -4.60 -27.89 14.89
N SER A 83 -3.43 -27.31 14.62
CA SER A 83 -3.30 -25.93 14.14
C SER A 83 -3.84 -25.77 12.72
N LEU A 84 -3.67 -26.79 11.86
CA LEU A 84 -4.35 -26.85 10.55
C LEU A 84 -5.86 -26.72 10.69
N LEU A 85 -6.48 -27.46 11.61
CA LEU A 85 -7.93 -27.42 11.80
C LEU A 85 -8.40 -26.06 12.34
N SER A 86 -7.67 -25.46 13.27
CA SER A 86 -7.96 -24.09 13.74
C SER A 86 -7.83 -23.03 12.64
N PHE A 87 -6.87 -23.19 11.73
CA PHE A 87 -6.72 -22.29 10.59
C PHE A 87 -7.89 -22.41 9.62
N PHE A 88 -8.34 -23.63 9.29
CA PHE A 88 -9.50 -23.82 8.42
C PHE A 88 -10.79 -23.22 9.01
N ILE A 89 -10.95 -23.24 10.33
CA ILE A 89 -12.07 -22.56 10.99
C ILE A 89 -11.96 -21.04 10.82
N LEU A 90 -10.76 -20.50 11.04
CA LEU A 90 -10.51 -19.06 10.93
C LEU A 90 -10.68 -18.55 9.49
N ILE A 91 -10.11 -19.24 8.49
CA ILE A 91 -10.25 -18.85 7.08
C ILE A 91 -11.72 -18.86 6.65
N PHE A 92 -12.50 -19.85 7.13
CA PHE A 92 -13.92 -19.92 6.83
C PHE A 92 -14.71 -18.78 7.47
N PHE A 93 -14.38 -18.42 8.72
CA PHE A 93 -14.97 -17.27 9.40
C PHE A 93 -14.75 -15.96 8.63
N VAL A 94 -13.54 -15.74 8.12
CA VAL A 94 -13.22 -14.52 7.38
C VAL A 94 -13.86 -14.52 5.99
N LEU A 95 -13.85 -15.65 5.27
CA LEU A 95 -14.55 -15.77 3.99
C LEU A 95 -16.05 -15.47 4.13
N LEU A 96 -16.69 -15.89 5.22
CA LEU A 96 -18.06 -15.51 5.55
C LEU A 96 -18.19 -14.00 5.80
N GLY A 97 -17.27 -13.40 6.56
CA GLY A 97 -17.22 -11.96 6.79
C GLY A 97 -17.12 -11.17 5.47
N PHE A 98 -16.23 -11.58 4.58
CA PHE A 98 -16.08 -10.99 3.24
C PHE A 98 -17.36 -11.12 2.41
N TYR A 99 -17.99 -12.30 2.41
CA TYR A 99 -19.26 -12.51 1.72
C TYR A 99 -20.36 -11.58 2.24
N MET A 100 -20.45 -11.40 3.56
CA MET A 100 -21.40 -10.49 4.18
C MET A 100 -21.17 -9.04 3.72
N GLU A 101 -19.92 -8.57 3.74
CA GLU A 101 -19.60 -7.21 3.28
C GLU A 101 -19.89 -6.97 1.79
N TRP A 102 -19.67 -8.00 0.97
CA TRP A 102 -20.06 -7.96 -0.44
C TRP A 102 -21.57 -7.90 -0.59
N TRP A 103 -22.32 -8.72 0.15
CA TRP A 103 -23.79 -8.70 0.11
C TRP A 103 -24.36 -7.33 0.52
N TYR A 104 -23.73 -6.66 1.51
CA TYR A 104 -24.11 -5.29 1.90
C TYR A 104 -23.72 -4.21 0.88
N GLY A 105 -23.08 -4.58 -0.23
CA GLY A 105 -22.67 -3.64 -1.28
C GLY A 105 -21.59 -2.65 -0.85
N LYS A 106 -20.93 -2.86 0.30
CA LYS A 106 -19.89 -1.96 0.81
C LYS A 106 -18.63 -1.96 -0.06
N LEU A 107 -18.38 -3.09 -0.72
CA LEU A 107 -17.26 -3.29 -1.66
C LEU A 107 -17.58 -2.81 -3.09
N LEU A 108 -18.85 -2.52 -3.39
CA LEU A 108 -19.23 -2.02 -4.71
C LEU A 108 -19.00 -0.52 -4.75
N TRP A 109 -18.30 -0.07 -5.78
CA TRP A 109 -18.16 1.35 -6.04
C TRP A 109 -19.44 1.85 -6.71
N ALA A 110 -20.18 2.72 -6.02
CA ALA A 110 -21.15 3.58 -6.67
C ALA A 110 -20.37 4.64 -7.48
N ILE A 111 -20.49 4.54 -8.80
CA ILE A 111 -20.02 5.56 -9.75
C ILE A 111 -20.81 6.85 -9.52
#